data_AF-A0A7W5KV19-F1
#
_entry.id   AF-A0A7W5KV19-F1
#
_cell.length_a   1.000
_cell.length_b   1.000
_cell.length_c   1.000
_cell.angle_alpha   90.00
_cell.angle_beta   90.00
_cell.angle_gamma   90.00
#
_symmetry.space_group_name_H-M   'P 1'
#
loop_
_entity.id
_entity.type
_entity.pdbx_description
1 polymer ?
#
loop_
_entity_poly.entity_id
_entity_poly.type
_entity_poly.pdbx_seq_one_letter_code
_entity_poly.pdbx_strand_id
1 'polypeptide(L)'
;MTYMIYIDQYGWFEIMGQGAKETILTPALCRAARGLLDWTQADLAEKAAVSRSTIRDYEGRHHEIHRATDAQLRRAFEEGGVKFIEIEGGGTGLCLPGPVN
;
A
#
# COMPACT_ATOMS: atom_id res chain seq x y z
N MET A 1 -25.53 27.58 -18.07
CA MET A 1 -24.06 27.55 -17.89
C MET A 1 -23.55 26.37 -18.70
N THR A 2 -23.12 26.63 -19.93
CA THR A 2 -22.74 25.60 -20.92
C THR A 2 -21.45 24.91 -20.48
N TYR A 3 -21.48 23.59 -20.31
CA TYR A 3 -20.27 22.78 -20.17
C TYR A 3 -19.55 22.78 -21.51
N MET A 4 -18.37 23.42 -21.57
CA MET A 4 -17.54 23.44 -22.77
C MET A 4 -16.64 22.20 -22.75
N ILE A 5 -17.08 21.15 -23.43
CA ILE A 5 -16.34 19.91 -23.67
C ILE A 5 -15.26 20.20 -24.73
N TYR A 6 -13.98 20.11 -24.37
CA TYR A 6 -12.89 20.13 -25.34
C TYR A 6 -12.50 18.69 -25.67
N ILE A 7 -12.64 18.33 -26.94
CA ILE A 7 -12.20 17.05 -27.51
C ILE A 7 -10.86 17.34 -28.20
N ASP A 8 -9.78 16.69 -27.76
CA ASP A 8 -8.54 16.68 -28.54
C ASP A 8 -8.62 15.68 -29.70
N GLN A 9 -7.66 15.78 -30.62
CA GLN A 9 -7.58 14.96 -31.84
C GLN A 9 -7.41 13.45 -31.59
N TYR A 10 -7.26 13.01 -30.33
CA TYR A 10 -7.10 11.62 -29.94
C TYR A 10 -8.31 11.05 -29.19
N GLY A 11 -9.35 11.85 -28.93
CA GLY A 11 -10.65 11.36 -28.43
C GLY A 11 -10.65 10.88 -26.98
N TRP A 12 -9.67 11.31 -26.17
CA TRP A 12 -9.56 10.91 -24.77
C TRP A 12 -10.17 11.98 -23.85
N PHE A 13 -11.08 11.55 -22.98
CA PHE A 13 -11.58 12.36 -21.87
C PHE A 13 -10.40 12.66 -20.92
N GLU A 14 -9.95 13.91 -20.86
CA GLU A 14 -8.86 14.32 -19.98
C GLU A 14 -9.18 14.05 -18.50
N ILE A 15 -8.39 13.16 -17.89
CA ILE A 15 -8.01 13.26 -16.48
C ILE A 15 -6.48 13.20 -16.44
N MET A 16 -5.81 14.24 -16.95
CA MET A 16 -4.35 14.41 -16.75
C MET A 16 -4.09 15.14 -15.43
N GLY A 17 -4.52 14.55 -14.33
CA GLY A 17 -3.77 14.62 -13.09
C GLY A 17 -2.93 13.36 -13.05
N GLN A 18 -1.63 13.45 -12.80
CA GLN A 18 -0.89 12.30 -12.29
C GLN A 18 -1.60 11.91 -11.00
N GLY A 19 -2.57 11.00 -11.10
CA GLY A 19 -3.28 10.47 -9.95
C GLY A 19 -2.17 10.02 -9.02
N ALA A 20 -2.13 10.60 -7.82
CA ALA A 20 -1.28 10.12 -6.75
C ALA A 20 -1.53 8.62 -6.73
N LYS A 21 -0.62 7.84 -7.32
CA LYS A 21 -0.83 6.40 -7.46
C LYS A 21 -0.64 5.91 -6.04
N GLU A 22 -1.76 5.84 -5.34
CA GLU A 22 -1.82 5.67 -3.90
C GLU A 22 -0.90 4.52 -3.54
N THR A 23 0.02 4.81 -2.62
CA THR A 23 0.87 3.77 -2.07
C THR A 23 -0.06 2.89 -1.25
N ILE A 24 -0.37 1.71 -1.79
CA ILE A 24 -1.35 0.76 -1.22
C ILE A 24 -0.97 0.42 0.23
N LEU A 25 0.33 0.36 0.52
CA LEU A 25 0.82 0.31 1.88
C LEU A 25 1.07 1.75 2.37
N THR A 26 0.27 2.18 3.34
CA THR A 26 0.60 3.37 4.13
C THR A 26 1.41 2.95 5.36
N PRO A 27 2.14 3.87 6.02
CA PRO A 27 2.83 3.58 7.28
C PRO A 27 1.90 3.02 8.37
N ALA A 28 0.63 3.43 8.38
CA ALA A 28 -0.37 2.91 9.31
C ALA A 28 -0.76 1.46 8.97
N LEU A 29 -1.00 1.16 7.69
CA LEU A 29 -1.29 -0.20 7.23
C LEU A 29 -0.10 -1.14 7.45
N CYS A 30 1.14 -0.66 7.28
CA CYS A 30 2.34 -1.44 7.59
C CYS A 30 2.37 -1.88 9.07
N ARG A 31 2.14 -0.95 10.00
CA ARG A 31 2.06 -1.29 11.43
C ARG A 31 0.89 -2.21 11.76
N ALA A 32 -0.27 -2.00 11.14
CA ALA A 32 -1.44 -2.83 11.33
C ALA A 32 -1.21 -4.26 10.82
N ALA A 33 -0.63 -4.43 9.63
CA ALA A 33 -0.27 -5.74 9.07
C ALA A 33 0.72 -6.49 9.95
N ARG A 34 1.74 -5.81 10.49
CA ARG A 34 2.63 -6.41 11.50
C ARG A 34 1.88 -6.82 12.76
N GLY A 35 0.96 -5.98 13.25
CA GLY A 35 0.14 -6.31 14.41
C GLY A 35 -0.73 -7.54 14.20
N LEU A 36 -1.28 -7.74 12.99
CA LEU A 36 -2.03 -8.95 12.63
C LEU A 36 -1.17 -10.22 12.66
N LEU A 37 0.10 -10.11 12.30
CA LEU A 37 1.03 -11.24 12.22
C LEU A 37 1.89 -11.42 13.49
N ASP A 38 1.71 -10.57 14.50
CA ASP A 38 2.59 -10.47 15.68
C ASP A 38 4.07 -10.29 15.30
N TRP A 39 4.34 -9.51 14.25
CA TRP A 39 5.69 -9.25 13.75
C TRP A 39 6.31 -8.00 14.37
N THR A 40 7.56 -8.14 14.82
CA THR A 40 8.43 -7.00 15.13
C THR A 40 8.90 -6.32 13.85
N GLN A 41 9.52 -5.13 13.97
CA GLN A 41 10.19 -4.48 12.84
C GLN A 41 11.36 -5.32 12.28
N ALA A 42 12.00 -6.14 13.12
CA ALA A 42 13.08 -7.03 12.69
C ALA A 42 12.54 -8.19 11.85
N ASP A 43 11.41 -8.78 12.26
CA ASP A 43 10.77 -9.87 11.52
C ASP A 43 10.35 -9.39 10.12
N LEU A 44 9.70 -8.23 10.01
CA LEU A 44 9.35 -7.67 8.71
C LEU A 44 10.58 -7.38 7.84
N ALA A 45 11.64 -6.84 8.45
CA ALA A 45 12.88 -6.55 7.72
C ALA A 45 13.50 -7.83 7.13
N GLU A 46 13.54 -8.91 7.90
CA GLU A 46 14.00 -10.22 7.45
C GLU A 46 13.11 -10.77 6.32
N LYS A 47 11.78 -10.81 6.53
CA LYS A 47 10.84 -11.38 5.54
C LYS A 47 10.77 -10.59 4.24
N ALA A 48 10.93 -9.27 4.29
CA ALA A 48 10.91 -8.41 3.09
C ALA A 48 12.29 -8.21 2.45
N ALA A 49 13.37 -8.75 3.04
CA ALA A 49 14.75 -8.55 2.60
C ALA A 49 15.14 -7.06 2.49
N VAL A 50 14.83 -6.28 3.53
CA VAL A 50 15.19 -4.85 3.65
C VAL A 50 15.83 -4.56 4.99
N SER A 51 16.44 -3.38 5.16
CA SER A 51 17.04 -3.02 6.44
C SER A 51 15.98 -2.68 7.49
N ARG A 52 16.23 -3.01 8.77
CA ARG A 52 15.34 -2.60 9.87
C ARG A 52 15.20 -1.07 9.98
N SER A 53 16.25 -0.31 9.68
CA SER A 53 16.17 1.16 9.67
C SER A 53 15.21 1.66 8.58
N THR A 54 15.18 1.02 7.41
CA THR A 54 14.19 1.33 6.36
C THR A 54 12.76 1.16 6.87
N ILE A 55 12.48 0.06 7.59
CA ILE A 55 11.17 -0.17 8.20
C ILE A 55 10.83 0.91 9.23
N ARG A 56 11.76 1.18 10.16
CA ARG A 56 11.57 2.18 11.21
C ARG A 56 11.28 3.56 10.61
N ASP A 57 12.06 3.98 9.62
CA ASP A 57 11.96 5.33 9.04
C ASP A 57 10.66 5.48 8.24
N TYR A 58 10.27 4.43 7.52
CA TYR A 58 9.00 4.38 6.80
C TYR A 58 7.80 4.43 7.76
N GLU A 59 7.78 3.61 8.81
CA GLU A 59 6.69 3.60 9.79
C GLU A 59 6.59 4.89 10.59
N GLY A 60 7.74 5.53 10.86
CA GLY A 60 7.84 6.84 11.51
C GLY A 60 7.42 8.03 10.64
N ARG A 61 7.01 7.80 9.38
CA ARG A 61 6.67 8.84 8.39
C ARG A 61 7.85 9.80 8.10
N HIS A 62 9.07 9.32 8.22
CA HIS A 62 10.25 10.16 7.98
C HIS A 62 10.60 10.27 6.49
N HIS A 63 10.21 9.30 5.66
CA HIS A 63 10.41 9.31 4.21
C HIS A 63 9.31 8.52 3.48
N GLU A 64 8.99 8.95 2.25
CA GLU A 64 8.32 8.08 1.28
C GLU A 64 9.31 6.99 0.83
N ILE A 65 8.87 5.73 0.80
CA ILE A 65 9.70 4.63 0.31
C ILE A 65 9.56 4.48 -1.21
N HIS A 66 10.62 4.00 -1.84
CA HIS A 66 10.59 3.63 -3.25
C HIS A 66 9.53 2.56 -3.51
N ARG A 67 8.91 2.62 -4.69
CA ARG A 67 7.91 1.64 -5.17
C ARG A 67 8.38 0.19 -5.06
N ALA A 68 9.67 -0.07 -5.24
CA ALA A 68 10.24 -1.40 -5.12
C ALA A 68 10.17 -1.91 -3.67
N THR A 69 10.53 -1.07 -2.70
CA THR A 69 10.45 -1.40 -1.27
C THR A 69 9.01 -1.62 -0.84
N ASP A 70 8.08 -0.77 -1.29
CA ASP A 70 6.64 -0.93 -1.04
C ASP A 70 6.13 -2.32 -1.47
N ALA A 71 6.49 -2.74 -2.68
CA ALA A 71 6.14 -4.05 -3.20
C ALA A 71 6.76 -5.21 -2.39
N GLN A 72 8.00 -5.06 -1.92
CA GLN A 72 8.64 -6.06 -1.05
C GLN A 72 7.91 -6.21 0.28
N LEU A 73 7.54 -5.10 0.93
CA LEU A 73 6.81 -5.12 2.19
C LEU A 73 5.44 -5.76 2.02
N ARG A 74 4.68 -5.32 1.01
CA ARG A 74 3.35 -5.87 0.71
C ARG A 74 3.42 -7.37 0.46
N ARG A 75 4.38 -7.82 -0.35
CA ARG A 75 4.58 -9.24 -0.63
C ARG A 75 4.89 -10.04 0.63
N ALA A 76 5.77 -9.55 1.50
CA ALA A 76 6.11 -10.24 2.75
C ALA A 76 4.87 -10.44 3.63
N PHE A 77 4.00 -9.43 3.74
CA PHE A 77 2.75 -9.54 4.47
C PHE A 77 1.78 -10.54 3.84
N GLU A 78 1.65 -10.53 2.51
CA GLU A 78 0.80 -11.49 1.79
C GLU A 78 1.29 -12.94 1.95
N GLU A 79 2.60 -13.16 1.93
CA GLU A 79 3.22 -14.47 2.23
C GLU A 79 3.04 -14.87 3.70
N GLY A 80 2.98 -13.90 4.61
CA GLY A 80 2.60 -14.10 6.01
C GLY A 80 1.11 -14.40 6.22
N GLY A 81 0.29 -14.25 5.18
CA GLY A 81 -1.14 -14.54 5.20
C GLY A 81 -2.05 -13.31 5.33
N VAL A 82 -1.52 -12.09 5.39
CA VAL A 82 -2.35 -10.88 5.36
C VAL A 82 -2.95 -10.68 3.98
N LYS A 83 -4.23 -10.34 3.92
CA LYS A 83 -4.90 -9.91 2.68
C LYS A 83 -5.19 -8.41 2.74
N PHE A 84 -4.81 -7.70 1.68
CA PHE A 84 -5.16 -6.30 1.45
C PHE A 84 -6.47 -6.28 0.64
N ILE A 85 -7.46 -5.54 1.13
CA ILE A 85 -8.80 -5.47 0.53
C ILE A 85 -9.12 -4.01 0.28
N GLU A 86 -9.43 -3.65 -0.96
CA GLU A 86 -9.96 -2.33 -1.29
C GLU A 86 -11.45 -2.26 -0.92
N ILE A 87 -11.81 -1.29 -0.09
CA ILE A 87 -13.17 -1.04 0.37
C ILE A 87 -13.68 0.21 -0.33
N GLU A 88 -14.75 0.06 -1.12
CA GLU A 88 -15.37 1.16 -1.84
C GLU A 88 -15.78 2.29 -0.88
N GLY A 89 -15.24 3.49 -1.10
CA GLY A 89 -15.44 4.65 -0.23
C GLY A 89 -14.74 4.60 1.14
N GLY A 90 -14.02 3.52 1.46
CA GLY A 90 -13.35 3.30 2.75
C GLY A 90 -11.83 3.11 2.69
N GLY A 91 -11.25 2.97 1.50
CA GLY A 91 -9.82 2.74 1.30
C GLY A 91 -9.40 1.29 1.58
N THR A 92 -8.12 1.07 1.88
CA THR A 92 -7.58 -0.29 2.06
C THR A 92 -7.78 -0.83 3.48
N GLY A 93 -8.41 -2.00 3.60
CA GLY A 93 -8.50 -2.80 4.82
C GLY A 93 -7.54 -4.01 4.82
N LEU A 94 -7.30 -4.58 6.01
CA LEU A 94 -6.45 -5.76 6.20
C LEU A 94 -7.23 -6.87 6.91
N CYS A 95 -7.04 -8.12 6.49
CA CYS A 95 -7.55 -9.27 7.23
C CYS A 95 -6.60 -10.48 7.15
N LEU A 96 -6.79 -11.42 8.08
CA LEU A 96 -6.23 -12.76 7.95
C LEU A 96 -7.27 -13.67 7.29
N PRO A 97 -6.86 -14.76 6.61
CA PRO A 97 -7.79 -15.75 6.12
C PRO A 97 -8.64 -16.28 7.29
N GLY A 98 -9.95 -16.40 7.04
CA GLY A 98 -10.82 -17.10 7.97
C GLY A 98 -10.35 -18.55 8.18
N PRO A 99 -10.76 -19.20 9.28
CA PRO A 99 -10.43 -20.59 9.51
C PRO A 99 -10.87 -21.43 8.30
N VAL A 100 -9.95 -22.24 7.78
CA VAL A 100 -10.29 -23.29 6.82
C VAL A 100 -11.05 -24.36 7.59
N ASN A 101 -12.32 -24.56 7.22
CA ASN A 101 -13.17 -25.62 7.75
C ASN A 101 -12.88 -26.93 7.02
#